data_AF-A0A9R1ELZ0-F1
#
_entry.id   AF-A0A9R1ELZ0-F1
#
_cell.length_a   1.000
_cell.length_b   1.000
_cell.length_c   1.000
_cell.angle_alpha   90.00
_cell.angle_beta   90.00
_cell.angle_gamma   90.00
#
_symmetry.space_group_name_H-M   'P 1'
#
loop_
_entity.id
_entity.type
_entity.pdbx_description
1 polymer ?
#
loop_
_entity_poly.entity_id
_entity_poly.type
_entity_poly.pdbx_seq_one_letter_code
_entity_poly.pdbx_strand_id
1 'polypeptide(L)'
;MLRFDNIDGCSYIDTMPSLHGYKHSPLAISVPPTDLHLLDGEDTGDLYIIDSVLHPDKAEVRPQFEALVWRGITTSLASHRFWHCDILPLPPWIIHHRNALVYGHALVGDTVCFSISGSEGDGTYCFHMATREWSKAGDWLMPFDGKADYVPELGLWFGVSEDLPCVADLSGVVRGEEPPPEKMRVWAHDDLPEEWQPTQLFKPRVISLGSGRFIVVDFLDAMEFDKDCNEMVTGKQFALFTGMEVAYGSKGKSDHAEHSSINGRSDGKGKGLTRALRMIKHKSGRYMFNNQQRIEEVL
;
A
#
# COMPACT_ATOMS: atom_id res chain seq x y z
N MET A 1 3.62 -22.74 -1.71
CA MET A 1 4.10 -23.70 -0.69
C MET A 1 4.60 -22.85 0.46
N LEU A 2 3.89 -22.86 1.60
CA LEU A 2 4.35 -22.10 2.77
C LEU A 2 5.65 -22.74 3.28
N ARG A 3 6.70 -21.94 3.45
CA ARG A 3 7.95 -22.39 4.10
C ARG A 3 7.99 -21.88 5.53
N PHE A 4 8.50 -22.71 6.43
CA PHE A 4 8.75 -22.36 7.82
C PHE A 4 10.25 -22.25 7.99
N ASP A 5 10.76 -21.03 8.00
CA ASP A 5 12.18 -20.76 8.15
C ASP A 5 12.46 -20.27 9.57
N ASN A 6 13.55 -20.78 10.16
CA ASN A 6 14.01 -20.36 11.48
C ASN A 6 15.37 -19.68 11.32
N ILE A 7 15.39 -18.36 11.45
CA ILE A 7 16.58 -17.52 11.31
C ILE A 7 16.65 -16.63 12.55
N ASP A 8 17.82 -16.62 13.21
CA ASP A 8 18.10 -15.85 14.43
C ASP A 8 17.06 -16.05 15.56
N GLY A 9 16.53 -17.27 15.68
CA GLY A 9 15.56 -17.67 16.71
C GLY A 9 14.11 -17.22 16.44
N CYS A 10 13.86 -16.52 15.33
CA CYS A 10 12.52 -16.15 14.91
C CYS A 10 11.98 -17.16 13.88
N SER A 11 10.74 -17.61 14.09
CA SER A 11 10.03 -18.53 13.21
C SER A 11 9.19 -17.74 12.21
N TYR A 12 9.59 -17.73 10.94
CA TYR A 12 8.88 -17.02 9.87
C TYR A 12 8.07 -18.01 9.03
N ILE A 13 6.81 -17.65 8.76
CA ILE A 13 6.02 -18.28 7.70
C ILE A 13 6.29 -17.47 6.44
N ASP A 14 7.14 -17.98 5.55
CA ASP A 14 7.28 -17.41 4.21
C ASP A 14 5.98 -17.70 3.44
N THR A 15 5.22 -16.64 3.21
CA THR A 15 3.96 -16.67 2.47
C THR A 15 4.19 -16.63 0.95
N MET A 16 5.42 -16.32 0.52
CA MET A 16 5.80 -16.25 -0.89
C MET A 16 6.66 -17.46 -1.29
N PRO A 17 6.69 -17.83 -2.58
CA PRO A 17 7.69 -18.77 -3.06
C PRO A 17 9.03 -18.04 -3.18
N SER A 18 10.08 -18.60 -2.60
CA SER A 18 11.46 -18.16 -2.89
C SER A 18 11.74 -18.45 -4.37
N LEU A 19 11.93 -17.40 -5.17
CA LEU A 19 12.11 -17.47 -6.63
C LEU A 19 13.57 -17.84 -6.97
N HIS A 20 14.43 -16.88 -7.30
CA HIS A 20 15.87 -17.15 -7.48
C HIS A 20 16.65 -17.14 -6.14
N GLY A 21 16.04 -16.67 -5.06
CA GLY A 21 16.65 -16.62 -3.74
C GLY A 21 15.63 -16.43 -2.62
N TYR A 22 16.11 -16.50 -1.38
CA TYR A 22 15.35 -16.14 -0.19
C TYR A 22 15.26 -14.62 -0.03
N LYS A 23 14.08 -14.13 0.35
CA LYS A 23 13.80 -12.72 0.64
C LYS A 23 13.54 -12.56 2.14
N HIS A 24 14.08 -11.51 2.76
CA HIS A 24 13.96 -11.33 4.22
C HIS A 24 12.61 -10.73 4.60
N SER A 25 12.08 -9.84 3.77
CA SER A 25 10.81 -9.17 4.00
C SER A 25 10.21 -8.78 2.65
N PRO A 26 9.69 -9.75 1.87
CA PRO A 26 9.19 -9.47 0.53
C PRO A 26 7.88 -8.68 0.55
N LEU A 27 7.84 -7.61 -0.23
CA LEU A 27 6.61 -6.97 -0.68
C LEU A 27 6.16 -7.64 -1.99
N ALA A 28 4.93 -8.15 -2.00
CA ALA A 28 4.32 -8.81 -3.15
C ALA A 28 3.29 -7.89 -3.81
N ILE A 29 3.43 -7.68 -5.12
CA ILE A 29 2.65 -6.73 -5.91
C ILE A 29 1.97 -7.50 -7.04
N SER A 30 0.68 -7.76 -6.86
CA SER A 30 -0.14 -8.40 -7.90
C SER A 30 -0.58 -7.35 -8.92
N VAL A 31 -0.35 -7.66 -10.18
CA VAL A 31 -0.72 -6.84 -11.33
C VAL A 31 -1.80 -7.59 -12.11
N PRO A 32 -3.02 -7.03 -12.26
CA PRO A 32 -4.08 -7.68 -13.01
C PRO A 32 -3.72 -7.78 -14.50
N PRO A 33 -4.40 -8.64 -15.28
CA PRO A 33 -4.33 -8.59 -16.74
C PRO A 33 -4.55 -7.18 -17.28
N THR A 34 -3.75 -6.82 -18.28
CA THR A 34 -3.67 -5.53 -18.99
C THR A 34 -3.48 -5.82 -20.47
N ASP A 35 -3.54 -4.80 -21.33
CA ASP A 35 -3.35 -4.94 -22.79
C ASP A 35 -1.98 -5.54 -23.18
N LEU A 36 -0.99 -5.53 -22.27
CA LEU A 36 0.31 -6.20 -22.43
C LEU A 36 0.21 -7.75 -22.37
N HIS A 37 -0.82 -8.26 -21.69
CA HIS A 37 -1.10 -9.70 -21.58
C HIS A 37 -2.07 -10.17 -22.68
N LEU A 38 -3.03 -9.30 -23.05
CA LEU A 38 -4.21 -9.61 -23.90
C LEU A 38 -3.94 -10.00 -25.36
N LEU A 39 -2.68 -10.15 -25.80
CA LEU A 39 -2.35 -10.54 -27.17
C LEU A 39 -2.91 -11.92 -27.58
N ASP A 40 -2.96 -12.89 -26.64
CA ASP A 40 -3.28 -14.29 -26.96
C ASP A 40 -4.28 -14.97 -25.98
N GLY A 41 -5.12 -14.20 -25.27
CA GLY A 41 -6.44 -14.68 -24.78
C GLY A 41 -6.53 -15.65 -23.58
N GLU A 42 -5.50 -15.82 -22.75
CA GLU A 42 -5.61 -16.62 -21.51
C GLU A 42 -4.64 -16.09 -20.44
N ASP A 43 -5.07 -15.04 -19.73
CA ASP A 43 -4.21 -14.18 -18.91
C ASP A 43 -4.47 -14.31 -17.41
N THR A 44 -3.39 -14.51 -16.66
CA THR A 44 -3.41 -14.68 -15.20
C THR A 44 -2.90 -13.45 -14.43
N GLY A 45 -2.44 -12.42 -15.14
CA GLY A 45 -1.69 -11.31 -14.57
C GLY A 45 -0.27 -11.69 -14.16
N ASP A 46 0.46 -10.70 -13.62
CA ASP A 46 1.84 -10.82 -13.17
C ASP A 46 1.95 -10.63 -11.65
N LEU A 47 3.03 -11.15 -11.07
CA LEU A 47 3.39 -10.94 -9.67
C LEU A 47 4.82 -10.40 -9.57
N TYR A 48 4.97 -9.17 -9.09
CA TYR A 48 6.26 -8.55 -8.81
C TYR A 48 6.59 -8.70 -7.33
N ILE A 49 7.86 -8.98 -7.00
CA ILE A 49 8.33 -9.20 -5.62
C ILE A 49 9.62 -8.43 -5.37
N ILE A 50 9.59 -7.51 -4.40
CA ILE A 50 10.76 -6.72 -3.97
C ILE A 50 11.06 -6.95 -2.48
N ASP A 51 12.32 -7.06 -2.07
CA ASP A 51 12.68 -7.00 -0.64
C ASP A 51 12.36 -5.58 -0.11
N SER A 52 11.68 -5.48 1.04
CA SER A 52 11.37 -4.18 1.68
C SER A 52 12.63 -3.48 2.22
N VAL A 53 13.64 -4.26 2.58
CA VAL A 53 14.99 -3.80 2.93
C VAL A 53 15.93 -4.14 1.78
N LEU A 54 16.30 -3.13 1.01
CA LEU A 54 17.22 -3.24 -0.11
C LEU A 54 18.67 -3.08 0.38
N HIS A 55 19.54 -3.88 -0.22
CA HIS A 55 21.00 -3.85 -0.18
C HIS A 55 21.53 -3.71 -1.63
N PRO A 56 21.49 -2.51 -2.23
CA PRO A 56 21.93 -2.30 -3.61
C PRO A 56 23.38 -2.75 -3.86
N ASP A 57 24.25 -2.64 -2.85
CA ASP A 57 25.63 -3.15 -2.82
C ASP A 57 25.75 -4.67 -3.08
N LYS A 58 24.67 -5.44 -2.90
CA LYS A 58 24.63 -6.90 -3.06
C LYS A 58 23.76 -7.36 -4.24
N ALA A 59 23.27 -6.44 -5.08
CA ALA A 59 22.33 -6.76 -6.16
C ALA A 59 22.87 -7.81 -7.17
N GLU A 60 24.19 -7.86 -7.40
CA GLU A 60 24.82 -8.87 -8.27
C GLU A 60 24.81 -10.29 -7.69
N VAL A 61 24.84 -10.42 -6.35
CA VAL A 61 24.94 -11.71 -5.65
C VAL A 61 23.56 -12.19 -5.16
N ARG A 62 22.63 -11.26 -4.94
CA ARG A 62 21.28 -11.53 -4.45
C ARG A 62 20.23 -10.74 -5.26
N PRO A 63 19.37 -11.44 -6.01
CA PRO A 63 18.16 -10.86 -6.60
C PRO A 63 17.23 -10.29 -5.54
N GLN A 64 16.92 -9.01 -5.64
CA GLN A 64 16.09 -8.29 -4.67
C GLN A 64 14.75 -7.88 -5.25
N PHE A 65 14.73 -7.45 -6.51
CA PHE A 65 13.52 -7.25 -7.29
C PHE A 65 13.39 -8.34 -8.36
N GLU A 66 12.24 -8.99 -8.42
CA GLU A 66 11.95 -10.11 -9.32
C GLU A 66 10.50 -10.05 -9.78
N ALA A 67 10.18 -10.72 -10.89
CA ALA A 67 8.81 -10.93 -11.34
C ALA A 67 8.54 -12.39 -11.69
N LEU A 68 7.31 -12.82 -11.43
CA LEU A 68 6.73 -14.07 -11.89
C LEU A 68 5.68 -13.73 -12.95
N VAL A 69 6.03 -14.01 -14.21
CA VAL A 69 5.34 -13.51 -15.41
C VAL A 69 4.80 -14.68 -16.22
N TRP A 70 3.54 -14.63 -16.62
CA TRP A 70 2.91 -15.65 -17.48
C TRP A 70 3.17 -15.33 -18.95
N ARG A 71 4.04 -16.09 -19.63
CA ARG A 71 4.42 -15.84 -21.03
C ARG A 71 4.34 -17.09 -21.89
N GLY A 72 4.01 -16.87 -23.17
CA GLY A 72 3.98 -17.88 -24.21
C GLY A 72 5.28 -17.94 -25.00
N ILE A 73 5.65 -19.15 -25.43
CA ILE A 73 6.61 -19.37 -26.50
C ILE A 73 5.80 -19.89 -27.70
N THR A 74 5.58 -19.01 -28.68
CA THR A 74 4.87 -19.35 -29.91
C THR A 74 5.85 -19.90 -30.94
N THR A 75 5.68 -21.17 -31.30
CA THR A 75 6.35 -21.81 -32.43
C THR A 75 5.39 -21.95 -33.60
N SER A 76 5.88 -22.26 -34.81
CA SER A 76 5.04 -22.46 -35.99
C SER A 76 4.10 -23.67 -35.93
N LEU A 77 4.19 -24.50 -34.87
CA LEU A 77 3.42 -25.74 -34.70
C LEU A 77 2.62 -25.79 -33.40
N ALA A 78 2.99 -25.02 -32.37
CA ALA A 78 2.30 -24.96 -31.09
C ALA A 78 2.60 -23.66 -30.33
N SER A 79 1.62 -23.20 -29.56
CA SER A 79 1.81 -22.20 -28.50
C SER A 79 1.76 -22.91 -27.15
N HIS A 80 2.79 -22.69 -26.32
CA HIS A 80 2.85 -23.18 -24.95
C HIS A 80 3.16 -22.02 -24.01
N ARG A 81 2.44 -21.93 -22.89
CA ARG A 81 2.61 -20.91 -21.85
C ARG A 81 3.13 -21.52 -20.56
N PHE A 82 4.03 -20.79 -19.90
CA PHE A 82 4.62 -21.19 -18.63
C PHE A 82 4.83 -19.97 -17.73
N TRP A 83 4.98 -20.22 -16.43
CA TRP A 83 5.44 -19.21 -15.49
C TRP A 83 6.94 -19.02 -15.64
N HIS A 84 7.36 -17.78 -15.84
CA HIS A 84 8.77 -17.40 -15.88
C HIS A 84 9.12 -16.55 -14.67
N CYS A 85 10.18 -16.92 -13.97
CA CYS A 85 10.81 -16.05 -12.97
C CYS A 85 11.84 -15.18 -13.69
N ASP A 86 11.74 -13.87 -13.58
CA ASP A 86 12.71 -12.90 -14.10
C ASP A 86 13.36 -12.13 -12.95
N ILE A 87 14.67 -11.95 -13.00
CA ILE A 87 15.40 -11.01 -12.14
C ILE A 87 15.28 -9.62 -12.76
N LEU A 88 14.93 -8.62 -11.95
CA LEU A 88 14.75 -7.23 -12.37
C LEU A 88 15.82 -6.32 -11.74
N PRO A 89 16.25 -5.26 -12.44
CA PRO A 89 17.20 -4.30 -11.89
C PRO A 89 16.56 -3.49 -10.74
N LEU A 90 17.37 -3.05 -9.79
CA LEU A 90 16.98 -2.00 -8.83
C LEU A 90 17.02 -0.60 -9.50
N PRO A 91 16.39 0.43 -8.93
CA PRO A 91 16.47 1.79 -9.46
C PRO A 91 17.93 2.26 -9.59
N PRO A 92 18.39 2.74 -10.77
CA PRO A 92 19.78 3.14 -10.98
C PRO A 92 20.31 4.23 -10.03
N TRP A 93 19.43 5.03 -9.44
CA TRP A 93 19.80 6.10 -8.52
C TRP A 93 20.21 5.62 -7.12
N ILE A 94 19.74 4.44 -6.68
CA ILE A 94 20.01 3.94 -5.32
C ILE A 94 21.21 2.99 -5.25
N ILE A 95 21.94 2.76 -6.35
CA ILE A 95 23.04 1.78 -6.41
C ILE A 95 24.19 2.07 -5.43
N HIS A 96 24.36 3.33 -5.01
CA HIS A 96 25.37 3.76 -4.05
C HIS A 96 24.91 3.58 -2.59
N HIS A 97 23.60 3.42 -2.35
CA HIS A 97 23.08 3.24 -1.01
C HIS A 97 23.54 1.87 -0.47
N ARG A 98 24.10 1.86 0.74
CA ARG A 98 24.41 0.60 1.43
C ARG A 98 23.15 -0.17 1.81
N ASN A 99 22.15 0.55 2.31
CA ASN A 99 20.81 0.05 2.61
C ASN A 99 19.78 1.08 2.12
N ALA A 100 18.61 0.61 1.67
CA ALA A 100 17.43 1.44 1.41
C ALA A 100 16.16 0.71 1.87
N LEU A 101 15.10 1.45 2.19
CA LEU A 101 13.82 0.94 2.66
C LEU A 101 12.72 1.30 1.66
N VAL A 102 11.95 0.30 1.23
CA VAL A 102 10.74 0.48 0.43
C VAL A 102 9.58 0.77 1.39
N TYR A 103 9.25 2.04 1.56
CA TYR A 103 8.19 2.50 2.48
C TYR A 103 6.80 2.18 1.96
N GLY A 104 6.58 2.31 0.65
CA GLY A 104 5.28 2.10 0.04
C GLY A 104 5.33 1.90 -1.47
N HIS A 105 4.24 1.41 -2.04
CA HIS A 105 4.11 1.18 -3.47
C HIS A 105 2.66 1.34 -3.96
N ALA A 106 2.52 1.71 -5.24
CA ALA A 106 1.23 1.87 -5.90
C ALA A 106 1.34 1.48 -7.38
N LEU A 107 0.29 0.83 -7.91
CA LEU A 107 0.16 0.63 -9.36
C LEU A 107 -0.50 1.87 -9.97
N VAL A 108 0.18 2.52 -10.91
CA VAL A 108 -0.32 3.70 -11.63
C VAL A 108 -0.27 3.40 -13.13
N GLY A 109 -1.38 2.91 -13.67
CA GLY A 109 -1.44 2.43 -15.07
C GLY A 109 -0.61 1.16 -15.26
N ASP A 110 0.35 1.21 -16.17
CA ASP A 110 1.30 0.14 -16.52
C ASP A 110 2.64 0.23 -15.77
N THR A 111 2.68 1.05 -14.72
CA THR A 111 3.89 1.43 -14.00
C THR A 111 3.71 1.23 -12.50
N VAL A 112 4.63 0.51 -11.87
CA VAL A 112 4.66 0.34 -10.41
C VAL A 112 5.53 1.45 -9.82
N CYS A 113 4.93 2.29 -8.99
CA CYS A 113 5.59 3.38 -8.28
C CYS A 113 6.00 2.90 -6.89
N PHE A 114 7.18 3.32 -6.42
CA PHE A 114 7.77 2.93 -5.14
C PHE A 114 8.29 4.15 -4.39
N SER A 115 7.87 4.33 -3.14
CA SER A 115 8.48 5.24 -2.17
C SER A 115 9.69 4.54 -1.57
N ILE A 116 10.91 5.03 -1.85
CA ILE A 116 12.16 4.45 -1.35
C ILE A 116 12.98 5.51 -0.63
N SER A 117 13.37 5.19 0.61
CA SER A 117 14.22 6.02 1.46
C SER A 117 15.57 5.36 1.66
N GLY A 118 16.64 6.13 1.80
CA GLY A 118 17.94 5.62 2.21
C GLY A 118 18.86 6.71 2.74
N SER A 119 20.12 6.34 3.04
CA SER A 119 21.08 7.25 3.68
C SER A 119 21.43 8.50 2.87
N GLU A 120 21.19 8.50 1.55
CA GLU A 120 21.47 9.63 0.65
C GLU A 120 20.22 10.45 0.32
N GLY A 121 19.04 10.05 0.83
CA GLY A 121 17.78 10.76 0.66
C GLY A 121 16.59 9.87 0.31
N ASP A 122 15.45 10.54 0.16
CA ASP A 122 14.15 9.96 -0.16
C ASP A 122 13.80 10.18 -1.64
N GLY A 123 13.00 9.28 -2.21
CA GLY A 123 12.46 9.51 -3.55
C GLY A 123 11.39 8.52 -3.98
N THR A 124 10.63 8.93 -5.00
CA THR A 124 9.64 8.09 -5.67
C THR A 124 10.20 7.61 -7.01
N TYR A 125 10.22 6.30 -7.19
CA TYR A 125 10.79 5.60 -8.34
C TYR A 125 9.72 4.78 -9.06
N CYS A 126 9.70 4.86 -10.38
CA CYS A 126 8.65 4.31 -11.22
C CYS A 126 9.22 3.26 -12.16
N PHE A 127 8.79 2.00 -12.02
CA PHE A 127 9.17 0.88 -12.87
C PHE A 127 8.07 0.60 -13.90
N HIS A 128 8.37 0.85 -15.18
CA HIS A 128 7.44 0.59 -16.27
C HIS A 128 7.49 -0.90 -16.65
N MET A 129 6.37 -1.61 -16.49
CA MET A 129 6.35 -3.08 -16.57
C MET A 129 6.67 -3.63 -17.96
N ALA A 130 6.25 -2.93 -19.03
CA ALA A 130 6.49 -3.34 -20.41
C ALA A 130 7.96 -3.18 -20.83
N THR A 131 8.53 -1.98 -20.66
CA THR A 131 9.92 -1.69 -21.07
C THR A 131 10.95 -2.21 -20.07
N ARG A 132 10.53 -2.43 -18.82
CA ARG A 132 11.37 -2.79 -17.65
C ARG A 132 12.38 -1.70 -17.29
N GLU A 133 12.06 -0.47 -17.64
CA GLU A 133 12.88 0.70 -17.38
C GLU A 133 12.43 1.39 -16.08
N TRP A 134 13.41 1.96 -15.39
CA TRP A 134 13.18 2.80 -14.22
C TRP A 134 13.22 4.27 -14.61
N SER A 135 12.29 5.04 -14.05
CA SER A 135 12.31 6.50 -14.00
C SER A 135 12.26 6.99 -12.55
N LYS A 136 12.74 8.21 -12.29
CA LYS A 136 12.62 8.86 -10.99
C LYS A 136 11.55 9.95 -11.10
N ALA A 137 10.49 9.85 -10.31
CA ALA A 137 9.42 10.84 -10.27
C ALA A 137 9.86 12.10 -9.52
N GLY A 138 10.59 11.95 -8.41
CA GLY A 138 11.16 13.08 -7.68
C GLY A 138 11.78 12.70 -6.33
N ASP A 139 12.31 13.71 -5.65
CA ASP A 139 12.94 13.63 -4.32
C ASP A 139 11.90 13.81 -3.20
N TRP A 140 10.81 13.04 -3.28
CA TRP A 140 9.68 13.03 -2.35
C TRP A 140 9.09 11.61 -2.27
N LEU A 141 8.39 11.28 -1.18
CA LEU A 141 7.71 10.00 -1.00
C LEU A 141 6.21 10.14 -1.30
N MET A 142 5.60 9.12 -1.91
CA MET A 142 4.13 9.04 -1.98
C MET A 142 3.54 8.95 -0.55
N PRO A 143 2.34 9.51 -0.30
CA PRO A 143 1.73 9.62 1.03
C PRO A 143 1.09 8.30 1.51
N PHE A 144 1.84 7.20 1.41
CA PHE A 144 1.38 5.85 1.74
C PHE A 144 2.46 5.00 2.41
N ASP A 145 2.11 4.48 3.58
CA ASP A 145 2.77 3.37 4.26
C ASP A 145 2.29 2.04 3.67
N GLY A 146 3.17 1.32 2.97
CA GLY A 146 2.86 0.06 2.32
C GLY A 146 2.09 0.23 1.01
N LYS A 147 1.05 -0.56 0.81
CA LYS A 147 0.35 -0.66 -0.47
C LYS A 147 -0.75 0.40 -0.59
N ALA A 148 -0.79 1.10 -1.72
CA ALA A 148 -1.93 1.92 -2.13
C ALA A 148 -2.72 1.24 -3.27
N ASP A 149 -3.98 0.93 -3.01
CA ASP A 149 -4.91 0.31 -3.95
C ASP A 149 -5.71 1.34 -4.75
N TYR A 150 -5.67 1.23 -6.08
CA TYR A 150 -6.47 2.07 -6.96
C TYR A 150 -7.95 1.66 -6.95
N VAL A 151 -8.85 2.64 -6.88
CA VAL A 151 -10.30 2.44 -6.87
C VAL A 151 -10.91 3.17 -8.07
N PRO A 152 -11.19 2.45 -9.19
CA PRO A 152 -11.60 3.05 -10.45
C PRO A 152 -12.88 3.89 -10.36
N GLU A 153 -13.83 3.54 -9.48
CA GLU A 153 -15.09 4.26 -9.31
C GLU A 153 -14.91 5.65 -8.67
N LEU A 154 -13.78 5.88 -8.01
CA LEU A 154 -13.42 7.14 -7.35
C LEU A 154 -12.25 7.85 -8.05
N GLY A 155 -11.47 7.15 -8.88
CA GLY A 155 -10.31 7.67 -9.59
C GLY A 155 -9.14 8.01 -8.67
N LEU A 156 -9.00 7.30 -7.54
CA LEU A 156 -8.08 7.61 -6.45
C LEU A 156 -7.43 6.36 -5.87
N TRP A 157 -6.32 6.54 -5.16
CA TRP A 157 -5.58 5.48 -4.47
C TRP A 157 -5.84 5.54 -2.97
N PHE A 158 -6.12 4.38 -2.37
CA PHE A 158 -6.44 4.21 -0.96
C PHE A 158 -5.39 3.35 -0.27
N GLY A 159 -4.98 3.73 0.93
CA GLY A 159 -3.95 3.03 1.69
C GLY A 159 -3.91 3.52 3.13
N VAL A 160 -2.74 3.39 3.75
CA VAL A 160 -2.46 3.85 5.12
C VAL A 160 -1.42 4.96 5.07
N SER A 161 -1.48 5.93 5.98
CA SER A 161 -0.43 6.92 6.24
C SER A 161 -0.42 7.17 7.74
N GLU A 162 0.74 7.03 8.40
CA GLU A 162 0.87 7.20 9.86
C GLU A 162 -0.16 6.36 10.65
N ASP A 163 -0.29 5.09 10.25
CA ASP A 163 -1.25 4.11 10.77
C ASP A 163 -2.75 4.50 10.64
N LEU A 164 -3.07 5.56 9.89
CA LEU A 164 -4.45 5.98 9.60
C LEU A 164 -4.85 5.69 8.14
N PRO A 165 -6.11 5.30 7.87
CA PRO A 165 -6.64 5.20 6.51
C PRO A 165 -6.53 6.52 5.76
N CYS A 166 -5.99 6.49 4.54
CA CYS A 166 -5.82 7.67 3.70
C CYS A 166 -6.20 7.43 2.24
N VAL A 167 -6.39 8.54 1.52
CA VAL A 167 -6.60 8.59 0.06
C VAL A 167 -5.79 9.72 -0.55
N ALA A 168 -5.24 9.49 -1.75
CA ALA A 168 -4.57 10.50 -2.55
C ALA A 168 -4.79 10.27 -4.07
N ASP A 169 -4.54 11.32 -4.85
CA ASP A 169 -4.50 11.29 -6.31
C ASP A 169 -3.05 11.07 -6.75
N LEU A 170 -2.74 9.88 -7.27
CA LEU A 170 -1.41 9.53 -7.79
C LEU A 170 -1.32 9.63 -9.32
N SER A 171 -2.35 10.15 -10.00
CA SER A 171 -2.38 10.23 -11.47
C SER A 171 -1.29 11.11 -12.09
N GLY A 172 -0.61 11.92 -11.26
CA GLY A 172 0.54 12.74 -11.63
C GLY A 172 1.92 12.13 -11.37
N VAL A 173 2.02 11.07 -10.56
CA VAL A 173 3.30 10.54 -10.06
C VAL A 173 4.25 10.14 -11.20
N VAL A 174 3.74 9.45 -12.22
CA VAL A 174 4.54 9.00 -13.38
C VAL A 174 5.07 10.17 -14.23
N ARG A 175 4.49 11.38 -14.10
CA ARG A 175 4.98 12.62 -14.73
C ARG A 175 5.91 13.44 -13.81
N GLY A 176 6.22 12.94 -12.62
CA GLY A 176 6.98 13.65 -11.59
C GLY A 176 6.18 14.71 -10.82
N GLU A 177 4.85 14.68 -10.90
CA GLU A 177 3.99 15.59 -10.12
C GLU A 177 3.78 15.00 -8.71
N GLU A 178 4.30 15.71 -7.70
CA GLU A 178 4.09 15.37 -6.28
C GLU A 178 2.59 15.45 -5.92
N PRO A 179 2.00 14.44 -5.25
CA PRO A 179 0.61 14.49 -4.79
C PRO A 179 0.40 15.65 -3.80
N PRO A 180 -0.41 16.68 -4.14
CA PRO A 180 -0.50 17.88 -3.31
C PRO A 180 -1.23 17.59 -1.98
N PRO A 181 -0.67 17.97 -0.82
CA PRO A 181 -1.26 17.66 0.50
C PRO A 181 -2.71 18.10 0.66
N GLU A 182 -3.12 19.21 0.05
CA GLU A 182 -4.50 19.72 0.09
C GLU A 182 -5.55 18.78 -0.55
N LYS A 183 -5.12 17.83 -1.40
CA LYS A 183 -5.99 16.81 -2.01
C LYS A 183 -5.99 15.48 -1.27
N MET A 184 -4.98 15.22 -0.44
CA MET A 184 -4.93 14.04 0.44
C MET A 184 -6.06 14.12 1.48
N ARG A 185 -6.65 12.99 1.84
CA ARG A 185 -7.52 12.90 3.03
C ARG A 185 -7.02 11.76 3.88
N VAL A 186 -6.97 11.99 5.19
CA VAL A 186 -6.68 11.00 6.22
C VAL A 186 -7.88 10.98 7.14
N TRP A 187 -8.29 9.80 7.60
CA TRP A 187 -9.42 9.62 8.49
C TRP A 187 -8.95 9.15 9.85
N ALA A 188 -9.07 10.03 10.85
CA ALA A 188 -8.69 9.75 12.23
C ALA A 188 -9.67 8.77 12.92
N HIS A 189 -9.16 8.09 13.94
CA HIS A 189 -9.92 7.19 14.81
C HIS A 189 -10.58 7.96 15.96
N ASP A 190 -11.54 8.84 15.64
CA ASP A 190 -12.21 9.71 16.62
C ASP A 190 -13.11 8.96 17.64
N ASP A 191 -13.29 7.65 17.46
CA ASP A 191 -14.23 6.80 18.21
C ASP A 191 -13.59 5.57 18.89
N LEU A 192 -12.26 5.47 18.92
CA LEU A 192 -11.56 4.44 19.67
C LEU A 192 -11.29 4.87 21.13
N PRO A 193 -11.29 3.94 22.10
CA PRO A 193 -10.85 4.22 23.48
C PRO A 193 -9.38 4.67 23.54
N GLU A 194 -9.06 5.58 24.45
CA GLU A 194 -7.71 6.14 24.63
C GLU A 194 -6.68 5.06 25.06
N GLU A 195 -7.14 4.00 25.72
CA GLU A 195 -6.32 2.88 26.15
C GLU A 195 -5.95 1.92 25.00
N TRP A 196 -6.51 2.11 23.80
CA TRP A 196 -6.24 1.27 22.63
C TRP A 196 -5.23 1.97 21.71
N GLN A 197 -4.03 1.39 21.60
CA GLN A 197 -2.92 1.99 20.87
C GLN A 197 -2.54 1.14 19.65
N PRO A 198 -2.11 1.74 18.52
CA PRO A 198 -1.55 1.00 17.39
C PRO A 198 -0.40 0.08 17.83
N THR A 199 -0.44 -1.20 17.43
CA THR A 199 0.64 -2.12 17.79
C THR A 199 1.88 -1.90 16.94
N GLN A 200 3.06 -1.95 17.56
CA GLN A 200 4.34 -1.79 16.85
C GLN A 200 4.69 -2.99 15.95
N LEU A 201 3.97 -4.12 16.09
CA LEU A 201 4.26 -5.36 15.36
C LEU A 201 3.64 -5.43 13.96
N PHE A 202 2.51 -4.77 13.75
CA PHE A 202 1.69 -4.93 12.55
C PHE A 202 1.06 -3.60 12.13
N LYS A 203 1.48 -3.07 10.97
CA LYS A 203 0.80 -1.93 10.36
C LYS A 203 -0.65 -2.27 9.99
N PRO A 204 -1.60 -1.32 10.12
CA PRO A 204 -2.97 -1.52 9.70
C PRO A 204 -3.06 -1.71 8.19
N ARG A 205 -4.22 -2.17 7.71
CA ARG A 205 -4.44 -2.49 6.29
C ARG A 205 -5.77 -1.99 5.80
N VAL A 206 -5.78 -1.27 4.68
CA VAL A 206 -6.99 -0.93 3.94
C VAL A 206 -7.16 -1.93 2.79
N ILE A 207 -8.33 -2.57 2.71
CA ILE A 207 -8.67 -3.58 1.70
C ILE A 207 -9.92 -3.10 0.95
N SER A 208 -9.80 -2.87 -0.36
CA SER A 208 -10.96 -2.53 -1.20
C SER A 208 -11.89 -3.73 -1.38
N LEU A 209 -13.19 -3.50 -1.18
CA LEU A 209 -14.28 -4.40 -1.54
C LEU A 209 -14.97 -4.00 -2.86
N GLY A 210 -14.41 -3.01 -3.57
CA GLY A 210 -15.01 -2.39 -4.75
C GLY A 210 -16.21 -1.48 -4.43
N SER A 211 -16.59 -0.68 -5.42
CA SER A 211 -17.69 0.29 -5.34
C SER A 211 -17.54 1.30 -4.20
N GLY A 212 -16.31 1.74 -3.92
CA GLY A 212 -16.00 2.69 -2.85
C GLY A 212 -16.17 2.13 -1.43
N ARG A 213 -16.28 0.81 -1.25
CA ARG A 213 -16.33 0.16 0.07
C ARG A 213 -15.00 -0.49 0.41
N PHE A 214 -14.67 -0.49 1.69
CA PHE A 214 -13.40 -0.97 2.21
C PHE A 214 -13.60 -1.73 3.53
N ILE A 215 -12.65 -2.60 3.85
CA ILE A 215 -12.39 -3.03 5.23
C ILE A 215 -11.05 -2.43 5.63
N VAL A 216 -11.04 -1.71 6.74
CA VAL A 216 -9.82 -1.36 7.47
C VAL A 216 -9.62 -2.42 8.55
N VAL A 217 -8.40 -2.96 8.62
CA VAL A 217 -7.98 -3.91 9.65
C VAL A 217 -6.89 -3.25 10.48
N ASP A 218 -7.25 -2.84 11.69
CA ASP A 218 -6.34 -2.23 12.66
C ASP A 218 -5.82 -3.31 13.61
N PHE A 219 -4.55 -3.25 13.98
CA PHE A 219 -3.96 -4.13 14.99
C PHE A 219 -3.63 -3.28 16.21
N LEU A 220 -4.29 -3.57 17.32
CA LEU A 220 -4.34 -2.70 18.49
C LEU A 220 -3.93 -3.45 19.75
N ASP A 221 -3.17 -2.75 20.58
CA ASP A 221 -2.77 -3.15 21.92
C ASP A 221 -3.67 -2.43 22.94
N ALA A 222 -4.42 -3.19 23.73
CA ALA A 222 -5.09 -2.69 24.92
C ALA A 222 -4.05 -2.51 26.02
N MET A 223 -3.77 -1.26 26.38
CA MET A 223 -2.81 -0.90 27.42
C MET A 223 -3.45 -1.05 28.81
N GLU A 224 -2.75 -1.72 29.72
CA GLU A 224 -3.15 -1.92 31.11
C GLU A 224 -2.10 -1.32 32.05
N PHE A 225 -2.50 -0.72 33.17
CA PHE A 225 -1.57 -0.10 34.11
C PHE A 225 -1.03 -1.13 35.10
N ASP A 226 0.26 -1.44 34.98
CA ASP A 226 0.95 -2.34 35.91
C ASP A 226 1.42 -1.56 37.14
N LYS A 227 0.97 -2.02 38.31
CA LYS A 227 1.21 -1.39 39.61
C LYS A 227 2.59 -1.71 40.18
N ASP A 228 3.22 -2.79 39.73
CA ASP A 228 4.49 -3.28 40.26
C ASP A 228 5.67 -2.55 39.60
N CYS A 229 5.56 -2.23 38.30
CA CYS A 229 6.51 -1.32 37.61
C CYS A 229 6.06 0.15 37.57
N ASN A 230 4.79 0.46 37.84
CA ASN A 230 4.21 1.81 37.74
C ASN A 230 4.27 2.37 36.30
N GLU A 231 4.04 1.50 35.31
CA GLU A 231 4.07 1.83 33.87
C GLU A 231 2.82 1.28 33.15
N MET A 232 2.57 1.79 31.93
CA MET A 232 1.57 1.23 31.02
C MET A 232 2.20 0.07 30.25
N VAL A 233 1.57 -1.11 30.29
CA VAL A 233 2.05 -2.32 29.61
C VAL A 233 0.99 -2.85 28.63
N THR A 234 1.43 -3.57 27.60
CA THR A 234 0.53 -4.27 26.66
C THR A 234 -0.21 -5.40 27.38
N GLY A 235 -1.51 -5.24 27.62
CA GLY A 235 -2.36 -6.27 28.24
C GLY A 235 -2.85 -7.31 27.25
N LYS A 236 -3.51 -6.86 26.17
CA LYS A 236 -4.07 -7.76 25.13
C LYS A 236 -3.95 -7.17 23.74
N GLN A 237 -3.60 -8.02 22.78
CA GLN A 237 -3.55 -7.67 21.36
C GLN A 237 -4.81 -8.15 20.64
N PHE A 238 -5.38 -7.33 19.76
CA PHE A 238 -6.57 -7.68 18.99
C PHE A 238 -6.56 -7.03 17.60
N ALA A 239 -7.28 -7.64 16.66
CA ALA A 239 -7.55 -7.08 15.35
C ALA A 239 -8.95 -6.45 15.34
N LEU A 240 -9.06 -5.22 14.86
CA LEU A 240 -10.32 -4.50 14.70
C LEU A 240 -10.66 -4.40 13.21
N PHE A 241 -11.79 -4.98 12.81
CA PHE A 241 -12.27 -4.96 11.44
C PHE A 241 -13.35 -3.89 11.30
N THR A 242 -13.03 -2.81 10.61
CA THR A 242 -13.90 -1.66 10.40
C THR A 242 -14.36 -1.62 8.93
N GLY A 243 -15.65 -1.80 8.68
CA GLY A 243 -16.22 -1.51 7.36
C GLY A 243 -16.30 0.00 7.10
N MET A 244 -15.94 0.45 5.90
CA MET A 244 -16.01 1.86 5.51
C MET A 244 -16.61 2.02 4.11
N GLU A 245 -17.44 3.04 3.90
CA GLU A 245 -17.95 3.44 2.59
C GLU A 245 -17.54 4.89 2.26
N VAL A 246 -16.96 5.10 1.09
CA VAL A 246 -16.55 6.42 0.59
C VAL A 246 -17.54 6.89 -0.47
N ALA A 247 -18.16 8.03 -0.18
CA ALA A 247 -19.09 8.67 -1.09
C ALA A 247 -18.64 10.10 -1.39
N TYR A 248 -18.94 10.58 -2.60
CA TYR A 248 -18.91 12.00 -2.86
C TYR A 248 -20.01 12.70 -2.04
N GLY A 249 -19.62 13.69 -1.25
CA GLY A 249 -20.54 14.56 -0.54
C GLY A 249 -21.53 15.20 -1.51
N SER A 250 -22.83 15.01 -1.25
CA SER A 250 -23.87 15.79 -1.89
C SER A 250 -23.66 17.27 -1.51
N LYS A 251 -23.84 18.18 -2.47
CA LYS A 251 -24.00 19.60 -2.13
C LYS A 251 -25.31 19.73 -1.33
N GLY A 252 -25.19 19.78 -0.01
CA GLY A 252 -26.27 20.26 0.83
C GLY A 252 -26.68 21.65 0.36
N LYS A 253 -27.99 21.89 0.27
CA LYS A 253 -28.49 23.26 0.13
C LYS A 253 -28.07 24.02 1.39
N SER A 254 -27.42 25.16 1.21
CA SER A 254 -27.11 26.08 2.30
C SER A 254 -28.40 26.82 2.66
N ASP A 255 -29.12 26.30 3.66
CA ASP A 255 -30.15 27.08 4.33
C ASP A 255 -29.47 27.98 5.38
N HIS A 256 -29.68 29.30 5.22
CA HIS A 256 -29.44 30.45 6.12
C HIS A 256 -29.05 30.13 7.60
N ALA A 257 -28.09 30.79 8.27
CA ALA A 257 -27.35 32.05 8.05
C ALA A 257 -26.07 32.08 8.95
N GLU A 258 -25.18 33.09 9.06
CA GLU A 258 -25.09 34.44 8.47
C GLU A 258 -23.63 35.01 8.47
N HIS A 259 -23.47 36.30 8.11
CA HIS A 259 -22.34 37.23 8.29
C HIS A 259 -20.92 36.75 8.66
N SER A 260 -19.99 36.81 7.68
CA SER A 260 -18.97 37.88 7.64
C SER A 260 -18.30 37.96 6.25
N SER A 261 -18.16 39.18 5.72
CA SER A 261 -17.64 39.48 4.39
C SER A 261 -16.16 39.84 4.38
N ILE A 262 -15.41 39.41 3.35
CA ILE A 262 -14.30 40.18 2.74
C ILE A 262 -14.20 39.80 1.25
N ASN A 263 -13.96 40.80 0.40
CA ASN A 263 -13.89 40.64 -1.06
C ASN A 263 -12.49 40.20 -1.53
N GLY A 264 -12.44 39.29 -2.49
CA GLY A 264 -11.25 38.97 -3.28
C GLY A 264 -11.65 38.50 -4.68
N ARG A 265 -11.37 39.31 -5.70
CA ARG A 265 -11.82 39.07 -7.09
C ARG A 265 -10.63 38.60 -7.93
N SER A 266 -10.66 37.35 -8.41
CA SER A 266 -9.80 36.90 -9.51
C SER A 266 -10.56 35.92 -10.42
N ASP A 267 -10.59 36.22 -11.71
CA ASP A 267 -11.16 35.35 -12.73
C ASP A 267 -10.11 34.33 -13.18
N GLY A 268 -10.37 33.03 -12.96
CA GLY A 268 -9.49 31.93 -13.37
C GLY A 268 -10.31 30.68 -13.70
N LYS A 269 -10.41 30.33 -14.99
CA LYS A 269 -11.16 29.14 -15.44
C LYS A 269 -10.43 27.84 -15.08
N GLY A 270 -10.85 27.19 -13.99
CA GLY A 270 -10.50 25.80 -13.68
C GLY A 270 -11.70 25.05 -13.10
N LYS A 271 -12.49 24.37 -13.94
CA LYS A 271 -13.63 23.53 -13.48
C LYS A 271 -13.14 22.18 -12.92
N GLY A 272 -12.41 22.20 -11.82
CA GLY A 272 -12.21 21.04 -10.95
C GLY A 272 -13.29 21.05 -9.87
N LEU A 273 -14.38 20.31 -10.07
CA LEU A 273 -15.46 20.22 -9.08
C LEU A 273 -15.02 19.32 -7.91
N THR A 274 -14.35 19.90 -6.93
CA THR A 274 -13.99 19.25 -5.65
C THR A 274 -15.24 18.90 -4.84
N ARG A 275 -15.91 17.82 -5.23
CA ARG A 275 -16.86 17.10 -4.38
C ARG A 275 -16.08 16.62 -3.16
N ALA A 276 -16.35 17.21 -1.99
CA ALA A 276 -15.74 16.76 -0.74
C ALA A 276 -16.05 15.27 -0.55
N LEU A 277 -15.02 14.43 -0.49
CA LEU A 277 -15.17 13.03 -0.12
C LEU A 277 -15.64 12.97 1.34
N ARG A 278 -16.66 12.16 1.60
CA ARG A 278 -17.05 11.76 2.96
C ARG A 278 -16.77 10.27 3.11
N MET A 279 -16.32 9.88 4.29
CA MET A 279 -16.21 8.48 4.68
C MET A 279 -17.29 8.18 5.71
N ILE A 280 -17.93 7.02 5.57
CA ILE A 280 -18.99 6.52 6.43
C ILE A 280 -18.40 5.30 7.13
N LYS A 281 -18.14 5.41 8.43
CA LYS A 281 -17.69 4.29 9.26
C LYS A 281 -18.89 3.40 9.61
N HIS A 282 -18.77 2.10 9.39
CA HIS A 282 -19.73 1.10 9.85
C HIS A 282 -19.27 0.52 11.21
N LYS A 283 -20.15 -0.23 11.89
CA LYS A 283 -19.82 -0.88 13.15
C LYS A 283 -18.60 -1.79 12.99
N SER A 284 -17.57 -1.57 13.79
CA SER A 284 -16.38 -2.43 13.83
C SER A 284 -16.63 -3.73 14.60
N GLY A 285 -15.98 -4.81 14.17
CA GLY A 285 -15.91 -6.09 14.89
C GLY A 285 -14.50 -6.29 15.46
N ARG A 286 -14.40 -6.70 16.72
CA ARG A 286 -13.13 -6.95 17.41
C ARG A 286 -12.85 -8.44 17.50
N TYR A 287 -11.62 -8.84 17.22
CA TYR A 287 -11.21 -10.25 17.21
C TYR A 287 -9.88 -10.47 17.91
N MET A 288 -9.77 -11.55 18.69
CA MET A 288 -8.52 -12.00 19.33
C MET A 288 -8.09 -13.36 18.80
N PHE A 289 -6.79 -13.64 18.83
CA PHE A 289 -6.28 -15.01 18.73
C PHE A 289 -6.43 -15.70 20.08
N ASN A 290 -7.15 -16.82 20.11
CA ASN A 290 -7.24 -17.66 21.30
C ASN A 290 -6.00 -18.58 21.43
N ASN A 291 -5.87 -19.27 22.56
CA ASN A 291 -4.77 -20.22 22.83
C ASN A 291 -4.75 -21.45 21.90
N GLN A 292 -5.73 -21.60 21.00
CA GLN A 292 -5.81 -22.63 19.97
C GLN A 292 -5.51 -22.08 18.57
N GLN A 293 -4.94 -20.87 18.47
CA GLN A 293 -4.63 -20.15 17.22
C GLN A 293 -5.86 -19.88 16.33
N ARG A 294 -7.06 -19.81 16.93
CA ARG A 294 -8.28 -19.42 16.24
C ARG A 294 -8.59 -17.95 16.47
N ILE A 295 -9.13 -17.32 15.45
CA ILE A 295 -9.68 -15.96 15.51
C ILE A 295 -11.09 -16.08 16.09
N GLU A 296 -11.34 -15.44 17.24
CA GLU A 296 -12.65 -15.39 17.90
C GLU A 296 -13.13 -13.94 18.02
N GLU A 297 -14.42 -13.69 17.77
CA GLU A 297 -15.04 -12.37 17.95
C GLU A 297 -15.21 -12.08 19.44
N VAL A 298 -14.86 -10.87 19.86
CA VAL A 298 -14.85 -10.46 21.27
C VAL A 298 -15.61 -9.15 21.42
N LEU A 299 -16.84 -9.26 21.93
CA LEU A 299 -17.72 -8.13 22.30
C LEU A 299 -16.98 -7.11 23.17
#